data_AF-A0A353G1X0-F1
#
_entry.id   AF-A0A353G1X0-F1
#
_cell.length_a   1.000
_cell.length_b   1.000
_cell.length_c   1.000
_cell.angle_alpha   90.00
_cell.angle_beta   90.00
_cell.angle_gamma   90.00
#
_symmetry.space_group_name_H-M   'P 1'
#
loop_
_entity.id
_entity.type
_entity.pdbx_description
1 polymer ?
#
loop_
_entity_poly.entity_id
_entity_poly.type
_entity_poly.pdbx_seq_one_letter_code
_entity_poly.pdbx_strand_id
1 'polypeptide(L)'
;MLIRTHTSISAPAVAMGLLLMGGLLAFIHVWPDLSRLTVYDGGYDPRRMVLLYSTLPRMATALLSGAALALAGSVLQQVLRNPLASDTTLGISAGANLALVIAMLAFPALDGLSRDAVALFGSAIAALIVFMIGARRGFSPFALVLAGLIVSIWCGSLAAILVLMNDRYLAGLFIWGAGSLAQQSWVIPLSLLPKILGLAAIAFLMTRPLSLMELGDSGASGIGLSVKRTRVMAVCVSIALAAIVTSAVGVIGFIGLIAPGIARLAGARRIKSQLIWAPLIGAGLLLLTDEALAMVATGNTLFLPTGAITAFLGAPLLLLMLPRMRISHKVNPAASQPKASSRHGSPLLLAAACTVLFILLIGTLFLGRAPDGTWTILAKAQWANVLPYRFPRVIGAFAAGMMLAAVGSILQRLTGNEMASPEVLGISAGATIGVTLALFLLPASGVVAQLGFGGFGALAVLVVIFLFGIRSGFAPERVLLTGIALGAMLDASISVLAATGDPRAMMVMQWMSGSTYLVDAPKAISAVVAASVGLTLSFMARRWLDLLPLGPQAAL
;
A
#
# COMPACT_ATOMS: atom_id res chain seq x y z
N MET A 1 -20.97 1.38 -33.90
CA MET A 1 -21.66 2.66 -33.62
C MET A 1 -22.56 2.41 -32.41
N LEU A 2 -22.04 2.61 -31.19
CA LEU A 2 -22.78 2.37 -29.94
C LEU A 2 -23.06 3.71 -29.27
N ILE A 3 -24.34 3.94 -29.01
CA ILE A 3 -24.97 5.17 -28.56
C ILE A 3 -24.34 5.61 -27.23
N ARG A 4 -23.61 6.73 -27.27
CA ARG A 4 -23.12 7.46 -26.09
C ARG A 4 -24.27 8.32 -25.57
N THR A 5 -24.98 7.86 -24.55
CA THR A 5 -25.79 8.74 -23.70
C THR A 5 -24.85 9.54 -22.80
N HIS A 6 -24.33 10.65 -23.32
CA HIS A 6 -23.52 11.62 -22.59
C HIS A 6 -24.42 12.53 -21.76
N THR A 7 -24.76 12.10 -20.55
CA THR A 7 -24.85 13.03 -19.43
C THR A 7 -23.50 13.00 -18.71
N SER A 8 -22.41 13.36 -19.42
CA SER A 8 -21.09 13.38 -18.78
C SER A 8 -21.01 14.60 -17.87
N ILE A 9 -21.14 14.37 -16.57
CA ILE A 9 -20.86 15.38 -15.56
C ILE A 9 -19.45 15.93 -15.84
N SER A 10 -19.35 17.24 -16.00
CA SER A 10 -18.09 17.90 -16.33
C SER A 10 -17.13 17.87 -15.13
N ALA A 11 -15.81 17.82 -15.37
CA ALA A 11 -14.82 17.86 -14.29
C ALA A 11 -15.01 19.04 -13.30
N PRO A 12 -15.37 20.26 -13.74
CA PRO A 12 -15.77 21.34 -12.84
C PRO A 12 -16.96 20.98 -11.95
N ALA A 13 -18.01 20.37 -12.51
CA ALA A 13 -19.20 19.98 -11.76
C ALA A 13 -18.91 18.87 -10.73
N VAL A 14 -18.04 17.90 -11.07
CA VAL A 14 -17.60 16.87 -10.11
C VAL A 14 -16.77 17.50 -8.99
N ALA A 15 -15.80 18.36 -9.32
CA ALA A 15 -14.97 19.03 -8.34
C ALA A 15 -15.81 19.89 -7.38
N MET A 16 -16.74 20.68 -7.93
CA MET A 16 -17.65 21.51 -7.16
C MET A 16 -18.59 20.66 -6.31
N GLY A 17 -19.16 19.58 -6.86
CA GLY A 17 -20.03 18.67 -6.11
C GLY A 17 -19.34 18.05 -4.90
N LEU A 18 -18.10 17.57 -5.05
CA LEU A 18 -17.32 17.01 -3.95
C LEU A 18 -16.95 18.07 -2.91
N LEU A 19 -16.53 19.26 -3.35
CA LEU A 19 -16.20 20.37 -2.45
C LEU A 19 -17.42 20.90 -1.70
N LEU A 20 -18.59 20.96 -2.35
CA LEU A 20 -19.85 21.35 -1.72
C LEU A 20 -20.34 20.30 -0.73
N MET A 21 -20.27 19.00 -1.08
CA MET A 21 -20.62 17.93 -0.14
C MET A 21 -19.68 17.92 1.07
N GLY A 22 -18.36 17.98 0.85
CA GLY A 22 -17.38 18.06 1.93
C GLY A 22 -17.55 19.34 2.77
N GLY A 23 -17.79 20.47 2.12
CA GLY A 23 -18.06 21.75 2.78
C GLY A 23 -19.37 21.76 3.57
N LEU A 24 -20.41 21.07 3.10
CA LEU A 24 -21.66 20.89 3.84
C LEU A 24 -21.42 20.07 5.12
N LEU A 25 -20.70 18.94 5.03
CA LEU A 25 -20.37 18.15 6.22
C LEU A 25 -19.51 18.95 7.20
N ALA A 26 -18.48 19.66 6.71
CA ALA A 26 -17.65 20.54 7.51
C ALA A 26 -18.50 21.63 8.20
N PHE A 27 -19.45 22.21 7.48
CA PHE A 27 -20.36 23.21 8.03
C PHE A 27 -21.23 22.60 9.12
N ILE A 28 -21.82 21.42 8.92
CA ILE A 28 -22.63 20.74 9.94
C ILE A 28 -21.79 20.41 11.18
N HIS A 29 -20.54 20.00 10.98
CA HIS A 29 -19.59 19.70 12.06
C HIS A 29 -19.23 20.95 12.88
N VAL A 30 -19.01 22.10 12.24
CA VAL A 30 -18.64 23.35 12.91
C VAL A 30 -19.84 24.14 13.42
N TRP A 31 -21.02 23.95 12.84
CA TRP A 31 -22.24 24.72 13.13
C TRP A 31 -22.54 24.90 14.63
N PRO A 32 -22.46 23.85 15.49
CA PRO A 32 -22.76 23.98 16.92
C PRO A 32 -21.81 24.91 17.68
N ASP A 33 -20.59 25.10 17.16
CA ASP A 33 -19.53 25.90 17.75
C ASP A 33 -19.27 27.21 17.00
N LEU A 34 -19.98 27.47 15.90
CA LEU A 34 -19.74 28.63 15.04
C LEU A 34 -19.98 29.97 15.74
N SER A 35 -21.01 30.05 16.59
CA SER A 35 -21.30 31.24 17.40
C SER A 35 -20.19 31.58 18.41
N ARG A 36 -19.39 30.59 18.80
CA ARG A 36 -18.23 30.75 19.71
C ARG A 36 -17.05 31.47 19.04
N LEU A 37 -17.07 31.61 17.70
CA LEU A 37 -16.07 32.42 16.99
C LEU A 37 -16.34 33.92 17.11
N THR A 38 -17.62 34.31 17.19
CA THR A 38 -18.06 35.71 17.18
C THR A 38 -18.32 36.26 18.59
N VAL A 39 -18.78 35.43 19.52
CA VAL A 39 -19.03 35.84 20.91
C VAL A 39 -17.75 35.63 21.72
N TYR A 40 -17.05 36.72 22.03
CA TYR A 40 -15.86 36.71 22.88
C TYR A 40 -16.25 37.02 24.33
N ASP A 41 -16.49 35.99 25.13
CA ASP A 41 -16.84 36.17 26.55
C ASP A 41 -15.61 36.36 27.48
N GLY A 42 -14.39 36.55 26.93
CA GLY A 42 -13.17 36.77 27.71
C GLY A 42 -12.70 35.59 28.59
N GLY A 43 -13.55 34.58 28.81
CA GLY A 43 -13.24 33.36 29.55
C GLY A 43 -12.58 32.25 28.72
N TYR A 44 -12.01 31.26 29.41
CA TYR A 44 -11.45 30.05 28.81
C TYR A 44 -12.57 29.13 28.29
N ASP A 45 -12.70 29.00 26.98
CA ASP A 45 -13.65 28.08 26.32
C ASP A 45 -12.90 26.94 25.58
N PRO A 46 -12.89 25.71 26.15
CA PRO A 46 -12.26 24.56 25.53
C PRO A 46 -12.78 24.24 24.13
N ARG A 47 -14.09 24.42 23.87
CA ARG A 47 -14.69 24.07 22.58
C ARG A 47 -14.24 25.02 21.49
N ARG A 48 -14.13 26.31 21.82
CA ARG A 48 -13.54 27.30 20.92
C ARG A 48 -12.08 26.96 20.59
N MET A 49 -11.30 26.50 21.56
CA MET A 49 -9.91 26.08 21.31
C MET A 49 -9.83 24.86 20.38
N VAL A 50 -10.68 23.86 20.59
CA VAL A 50 -10.77 22.68 19.70
C VAL A 50 -11.17 23.10 18.28
N LEU A 51 -12.13 24.02 18.13
CA LEU A 51 -12.53 24.54 16.82
C LEU A 51 -11.36 25.26 16.12
N LEU A 52 -10.72 26.22 16.80
CA LEU A 52 -9.68 27.07 16.22
C LEU A 52 -8.35 26.36 15.97
N TYR A 53 -7.94 25.43 16.85
CA TYR A 53 -6.60 24.83 16.81
C TYR A 53 -6.58 23.35 16.43
N SER A 54 -7.72 22.68 16.43
CA SER A 54 -7.81 21.28 15.98
C SER A 54 -8.64 21.13 14.71
N THR A 55 -9.89 21.61 14.73
CA THR A 55 -10.88 21.35 13.68
C THR A 55 -10.58 22.11 12.38
N LEU A 56 -10.42 23.44 12.45
CA LEU A 56 -10.14 24.25 11.26
C LEU A 56 -8.76 23.94 10.62
N PRO A 57 -7.66 23.79 11.39
CA PRO A 57 -6.38 23.37 10.82
C PRO A 57 -6.44 21.98 10.18
N ARG A 58 -7.22 21.05 10.74
CA ARG A 58 -7.44 19.70 10.17
C ARG A 58 -8.12 19.79 8.80
N MET A 59 -9.22 20.56 8.68
CA MET A 59 -9.89 20.81 7.40
C MET A 59 -8.97 21.45 6.35
N ALA A 60 -8.20 22.46 6.75
CA ALA A 60 -7.23 23.11 5.87
C ALA A 60 -6.16 22.14 5.39
N THR A 61 -5.65 21.30 6.30
CA THR A 61 -4.66 20.26 5.99
C THR A 61 -5.25 19.20 5.05
N ALA A 62 -6.52 18.81 5.23
CA ALA A 62 -7.21 17.87 4.35
C ALA A 62 -7.30 18.40 2.91
N LEU A 63 -7.71 19.66 2.74
CA LEU A 63 -7.78 20.30 1.42
C LEU A 63 -6.41 20.38 0.74
N LEU A 64 -5.39 20.85 1.47
CA LEU A 64 -4.03 21.02 0.95
C LEU A 64 -3.39 19.69 0.58
N SER A 65 -3.43 18.72 1.48
CA SER A 65 -2.87 17.38 1.26
C SER A 65 -3.58 16.66 0.12
N GLY A 66 -4.91 16.75 0.04
CA GLY A 66 -5.69 16.15 -1.02
C GLY A 66 -5.35 16.73 -2.39
N ALA A 67 -5.20 18.07 -2.48
CA ALA A 67 -4.77 18.75 -3.69
C ALA A 67 -3.35 18.34 -4.12
N ALA A 68 -2.40 18.32 -3.18
CA ALA A 68 -1.01 17.99 -3.45
C ALA A 68 -0.82 16.53 -3.90
N LEU A 69 -1.47 15.57 -3.24
CA LEU A 69 -1.40 14.15 -3.63
C LEU A 69 -2.03 13.91 -5.01
N ALA A 70 -3.19 14.52 -5.29
CA ALA A 70 -3.81 14.43 -6.60
C ALA A 70 -2.99 15.12 -7.71
N LEU A 71 -2.32 16.23 -7.39
CA LEU A 71 -1.39 16.87 -8.31
C LEU A 71 -0.19 15.96 -8.61
N ALA A 72 0.47 15.42 -7.58
CA ALA A 72 1.58 14.48 -7.72
C ALA A 72 1.18 13.27 -8.55
N GLY A 73 0.01 12.69 -8.26
CA GLY A 73 -0.58 11.60 -9.03
C GLY A 73 -0.82 11.96 -10.49
N SER A 74 -1.37 13.14 -10.79
CA SER A 74 -1.60 13.57 -12.18
C SER A 74 -0.30 13.69 -12.99
N VAL A 75 0.77 14.19 -12.36
CA VAL A 75 2.10 14.32 -12.98
C VAL A 75 2.74 12.94 -13.18
N LEU A 76 2.69 12.07 -12.17
CA LEU A 76 3.21 10.69 -12.26
C LEU A 76 2.50 9.87 -13.32
N GLN A 77 1.17 9.93 -13.38
CA GLN A 77 0.39 9.18 -14.37
C GLN A 77 0.68 9.64 -15.80
N GLN A 78 0.89 10.94 -15.99
CA GLN A 78 1.25 11.51 -17.28
C GLN A 78 2.67 11.09 -17.71
N VAL A 79 3.66 11.29 -16.84
CA VAL A 79 5.07 11.06 -17.18
C VAL A 79 5.40 9.58 -17.37
N LEU A 80 4.74 8.70 -16.60
CA LEU A 80 4.90 7.25 -16.71
C LEU A 80 3.95 6.62 -17.71
N ARG A 81 3.02 7.39 -18.31
CA ARG A 81 1.94 6.90 -19.18
C ARG A 81 1.22 5.70 -18.58
N ASN A 82 1.03 5.73 -17.27
CA ASN A 82 0.40 4.66 -16.52
C ASN A 82 -0.65 5.28 -15.61
N PRO A 83 -1.95 5.03 -15.87
CA PRO A 83 -3.01 5.62 -15.07
C PRO A 83 -3.06 5.08 -13.63
N LEU A 84 -2.19 4.11 -13.31
CA LEU A 84 -2.05 3.48 -12.01
C LEU A 84 -0.87 4.02 -11.21
N ALA A 85 -0.07 4.91 -11.78
CA ALA A 85 1.03 5.51 -11.06
C ALA A 85 0.51 6.45 -9.95
N SER A 86 1.04 6.23 -8.75
CA SER A 86 0.90 7.09 -7.58
C SER A 86 2.17 6.99 -6.73
N ASP A 87 2.32 7.91 -5.78
CA ASP A 87 3.37 7.90 -4.77
C ASP A 87 3.42 6.58 -3.99
N THR A 88 2.26 6.03 -3.61
CA THR A 88 2.16 4.75 -2.89
C THR A 88 2.56 3.54 -3.74
N THR A 89 2.25 3.54 -5.04
CA THR A 89 2.63 2.44 -5.96
C THR A 89 4.12 2.45 -6.33
N LEU A 90 4.76 3.61 -6.27
CA LEU A 90 6.19 3.78 -6.57
C LEU A 90 7.08 3.65 -5.33
N GLY A 91 6.53 3.35 -4.15
CA GLY A 91 7.30 3.23 -2.91
C GLY A 91 7.89 4.53 -2.37
N ILE A 92 7.46 5.67 -2.91
CA ILE A 92 7.93 6.99 -2.48
C ILE A 92 7.49 7.24 -1.03
N SER A 93 6.21 7.06 -0.74
CA SER A 93 5.63 7.30 0.60
C SER A 93 6.14 6.28 1.64
N ALA A 94 6.43 5.05 1.20
CA ALA A 94 7.04 4.01 2.05
C ALA A 94 8.49 4.38 2.45
N GLY A 95 9.26 4.95 1.53
CA GLY A 95 10.59 5.48 1.80
C GLY A 95 10.58 6.66 2.78
N ALA A 96 9.65 7.61 2.60
CA ALA A 96 9.42 8.68 3.58
C ALA A 96 9.09 8.14 4.97
N ASN A 97 8.13 7.22 5.05
CA ASN A 97 7.71 6.62 6.32
C ASN A 97 8.88 5.93 7.04
N LEU A 98 9.63 5.09 6.33
CA LEU A 98 10.81 4.43 6.88
C LEU A 98 11.85 5.42 7.40
N ALA A 99 12.17 6.47 6.63
CA ALA A 99 13.14 7.47 7.05
C ALA A 99 12.69 8.24 8.30
N LEU A 100 11.39 8.54 8.41
CA LEU A 100 10.83 9.20 9.59
C LEU A 100 10.86 8.28 10.81
N VAL A 101 10.51 6.99 10.66
CA VAL A 101 10.63 5.98 11.73
C VAL A 101 12.09 5.84 12.18
N ILE A 102 13.05 5.76 11.26
CA ILE A 102 14.48 5.70 11.60
C ILE A 102 14.93 6.96 12.32
N ALA A 103 14.55 8.14 11.83
CA ALA A 103 14.94 9.40 12.47
C ALA A 103 14.40 9.51 13.89
N MET A 104 13.13 9.14 14.09
CA MET A 104 12.47 9.16 15.41
C MET A 104 13.10 8.18 16.40
N LEU A 105 13.51 6.99 15.96
CA LEU A 105 14.01 5.95 16.86
C LEU A 105 15.53 6.01 17.07
N ALA A 106 16.31 6.26 16.02
CA ALA A 106 17.77 6.19 16.05
C ALA A 106 18.44 7.54 16.33
N PHE A 107 17.77 8.66 16.02
CA PHE A 107 18.33 10.00 16.17
C PHE A 107 17.41 10.97 16.92
N PRO A 108 17.03 10.71 18.19
CA PRO A 108 16.24 11.66 18.97
C PRO A 108 16.90 13.04 19.12
N ALA A 109 18.23 13.12 19.02
CA ALA A 109 18.97 14.37 19.07
C ALA A 109 18.77 15.27 17.83
N LEU A 110 18.18 14.75 16.75
CA LEU A 110 17.84 15.52 15.54
C LEU A 110 16.44 16.15 15.60
N ASP A 111 15.85 16.33 16.80
CA ASP A 111 14.48 16.85 17.00
C ASP A 111 14.25 18.32 16.51
N GLY A 112 15.25 18.91 15.83
CA GLY A 112 15.14 20.20 15.11
C GLY A 112 15.37 20.11 13.60
N LEU A 113 15.72 18.94 13.05
CA LEU A 113 15.82 18.75 11.59
C LEU A 113 14.41 18.80 11.00
N SER A 114 14.21 19.58 9.93
CA SER A 114 12.89 19.68 9.31
C SER A 114 12.39 18.29 8.90
N ARG A 115 11.25 17.85 9.45
CA ARG A 115 10.62 16.55 9.13
C ARG A 115 10.46 16.35 7.62
N ASP A 116 10.21 17.43 6.89
CA ASP A 116 10.12 17.44 5.43
C ASP A 116 11.42 16.99 4.75
N ALA A 117 12.58 17.41 5.25
CA ALA A 117 13.87 17.01 4.68
C ALA A 117 14.13 15.52 4.89
N VAL A 118 13.78 14.98 6.06
CA VAL A 118 13.88 13.54 6.35
C VAL A 118 12.97 12.74 5.43
N ALA A 119 11.71 13.15 5.30
CA ALA A 119 10.74 12.51 4.43
C ALA A 119 11.16 12.58 2.96
N LEU A 120 11.63 13.74 2.52
CA LEU A 120 12.11 13.96 1.16
C LEU A 120 13.34 13.10 0.86
N PHE A 121 14.27 13.00 1.81
CA PHE A 121 15.46 12.17 1.68
C PHE A 121 15.10 10.69 1.55
N GLY A 122 14.24 10.17 2.44
CA GLY A 122 13.76 8.78 2.37
C GLY A 122 13.02 8.49 1.06
N SER A 123 12.14 9.41 0.64
CA SER A 123 11.40 9.32 -0.62
C SER A 123 12.32 9.35 -1.84
N ALA A 124 13.35 10.19 -1.82
CA ALA A 124 14.31 10.33 -2.91
C ALA A 124 15.18 9.06 -3.04
N ILE A 125 15.60 8.45 -1.93
CA ILE A 125 16.32 7.17 -1.96
C ILE A 125 15.43 6.06 -2.53
N ALA A 126 14.19 5.94 -2.05
CA ALA A 126 13.26 4.93 -2.55
C ALA A 126 13.01 5.11 -4.06
N ALA A 127 12.73 6.34 -4.50
CA ALA A 127 12.57 6.64 -5.91
C ALA A 127 13.86 6.35 -6.70
N LEU A 128 15.04 6.71 -6.20
CA LEU A 128 16.31 6.42 -6.88
C LEU A 128 16.46 4.91 -7.12
N ILE A 129 16.17 4.07 -6.13
CA ILE A 129 16.21 2.61 -6.26
C ILE A 129 15.23 2.14 -7.35
N VAL A 130 13.99 2.60 -7.31
CA VAL A 130 12.96 2.25 -8.31
C VAL A 130 13.39 2.65 -9.72
N PHE A 131 13.91 3.87 -9.89
CA PHE A 131 14.36 4.38 -11.18
C PHE A 131 15.63 3.68 -11.67
N MET A 132 16.56 3.28 -10.80
CA MET A 132 17.73 2.48 -11.17
C MET A 132 17.32 1.10 -11.72
N ILE A 133 16.34 0.45 -11.06
CA ILE A 133 15.79 -0.84 -11.53
C ILE A 133 15.05 -0.64 -12.86
N GLY A 134 14.22 0.40 -12.95
CA GLY A 134 13.45 0.72 -14.16
C GLY A 134 14.33 1.13 -15.35
N ALA A 135 15.44 1.84 -15.12
CA ALA A 135 16.36 2.28 -16.16
C ALA A 135 16.96 1.11 -16.95
N ARG A 136 17.27 -0.01 -16.28
CA ARG A 136 17.76 -1.24 -16.93
C ARG A 136 16.74 -1.86 -17.88
N ARG A 137 15.45 -1.55 -17.71
CA ARG A 137 14.34 -2.02 -18.55
C ARG A 137 13.72 -0.92 -19.41
N GLY A 138 14.50 0.13 -19.73
CA GLY A 138 14.07 1.23 -20.61
C GLY A 138 12.96 2.10 -20.02
N PHE A 139 12.85 2.18 -18.69
CA PHE A 139 11.75 2.83 -17.97
C PHE A 139 10.37 2.31 -18.37
N SER A 140 10.26 0.99 -18.63
CA SER A 140 8.95 0.40 -18.88
C SER A 140 8.02 0.65 -17.69
N PRO A 141 6.78 1.12 -17.89
CA PRO A 141 5.88 1.47 -16.80
C PRO A 141 5.61 0.30 -15.84
N PHE A 142 5.55 -0.91 -16.40
CA PHE A 142 5.41 -2.16 -15.64
C PHE A 142 6.61 -2.42 -14.72
N ALA A 143 7.85 -2.24 -15.20
CA ALA A 143 9.03 -2.43 -14.38
C ALA A 143 9.11 -1.41 -13.23
N LEU A 144 8.69 -0.16 -13.47
CA LEU A 144 8.68 0.87 -12.44
C LEU A 144 7.63 0.58 -11.35
N VAL A 145 6.43 0.13 -11.73
CA VAL A 145 5.40 -0.26 -10.74
C VAL A 145 5.85 -1.45 -9.92
N LEU A 146 6.44 -2.48 -10.54
CA LEU A 146 6.96 -3.64 -9.81
C LEU A 146 8.09 -3.28 -8.86
N ALA A 147 9.07 -2.53 -9.35
CA ALA A 147 10.18 -2.07 -8.53
C ALA A 147 9.66 -1.22 -7.36
N GLY A 148 8.69 -0.35 -7.61
CA GLY A 148 7.98 0.42 -6.61
C GLY A 148 7.32 -0.45 -5.55
N LEU A 149 6.54 -1.46 -5.96
CA LEU A 149 5.89 -2.40 -5.05
C LEU A 149 6.90 -3.18 -4.20
N ILE A 150 8.00 -3.65 -4.78
CA ILE A 150 9.07 -4.33 -4.04
C ILE A 150 9.68 -3.39 -3.00
N VAL A 151 10.03 -2.16 -3.40
CA VAL A 151 10.60 -1.16 -2.49
C VAL A 151 9.61 -0.79 -1.38
N SER A 152 8.31 -0.64 -1.69
CA SER A 152 7.25 -0.41 -0.70
C SER A 152 7.21 -1.51 0.35
N ILE A 153 7.17 -2.78 -0.07
CA ILE A 153 7.10 -3.93 0.84
C ILE A 153 8.37 -4.00 1.69
N TRP A 154 9.54 -3.73 1.11
CA TRP A 154 10.82 -3.77 1.81
C TRP A 154 10.93 -2.65 2.85
N CYS A 155 10.61 -1.41 2.48
CA CYS A 155 10.59 -0.28 3.39
C CYS A 155 9.55 -0.44 4.49
N GLY A 156 8.35 -0.93 4.15
CA GLY A 156 7.27 -1.21 5.10
C GLY A 156 7.66 -2.30 6.10
N SER A 157 8.29 -3.38 5.64
CA SER A 157 8.77 -4.47 6.51
C SER A 157 9.86 -3.98 7.47
N LEU A 158 10.81 -3.17 6.99
CA LEU A 158 11.86 -2.61 7.84
C LEU A 158 11.28 -1.62 8.87
N ALA A 159 10.34 -0.77 8.46
CA ALA A 159 9.62 0.12 9.37
C ALA A 159 8.85 -0.68 10.43
N ALA A 160 8.14 -1.74 10.03
CA ALA A 160 7.42 -2.61 10.94
C ALA A 160 8.35 -3.31 11.97
N ILE A 161 9.51 -3.80 11.53
CA ILE A 161 10.52 -4.38 12.44
C ILE A 161 10.98 -3.35 13.47
N LEU A 162 11.34 -2.13 13.02
CA LEU A 162 11.80 -1.07 13.91
C LEU A 162 10.72 -0.67 14.92
N VAL A 163 9.47 -0.58 14.48
CA VAL A 163 8.30 -0.31 15.33
C VAL A 163 8.13 -1.43 16.35
N LEU A 164 8.12 -2.70 15.92
CA LEU A 164 7.96 -3.89 16.79
C LEU A 164 9.08 -4.05 17.82
N MET A 165 10.30 -3.63 17.51
CA MET A 165 11.42 -3.63 18.46
C MET A 165 11.28 -2.55 19.55
N ASN A 166 10.38 -1.59 19.38
CA ASN A 166 10.22 -0.43 20.25
C ASN A 166 8.79 -0.35 20.81
N ASP A 167 8.43 -1.30 21.69
CA ASP A 167 7.10 -1.50 22.29
C ASP A 167 6.39 -0.21 22.76
N ARG A 168 7.15 0.77 23.28
CA ARG A 168 6.59 2.04 23.78
C ARG A 168 6.04 2.97 22.70
N TYR A 169 6.56 2.89 21.47
CA TYR A 169 6.17 3.76 20.36
C TYR A 169 5.30 3.03 19.31
N LEU A 170 5.04 1.75 19.55
CA LEU A 170 4.51 0.79 18.59
C LEU A 170 3.16 1.25 18.01
N ALA A 171 2.18 1.54 18.88
CA ALA A 171 0.85 1.95 18.46
C ALA A 171 0.82 3.36 17.83
N GLY A 172 1.57 4.31 18.40
CA GLY A 172 1.60 5.69 17.90
C GLY A 172 2.23 5.82 16.51
N LEU A 173 3.37 5.16 16.28
CA LEU A 173 4.03 5.13 14.97
C LEU A 173 3.20 4.39 13.92
N PHE A 174 2.48 3.33 14.32
CA PHE A 174 1.60 2.60 13.42
C PHE A 174 0.37 3.43 13.00
N ILE A 175 -0.31 4.09 13.96
CA ILE A 175 -1.47 4.96 13.68
C ILE A 175 -1.04 6.15 12.83
N TRP A 176 0.09 6.79 13.13
CA TRP A 176 0.61 7.89 12.31
C TRP A 176 1.05 7.41 10.92
N GLY A 177 1.70 6.26 10.82
CA GLY A 177 2.10 5.64 9.56
C GLY A 177 0.92 5.30 8.63
N ALA A 178 -0.24 5.00 9.21
CA ALA A 178 -1.51 4.80 8.49
C ALA A 178 -2.18 6.10 8.01
N GLY A 179 -1.59 7.26 8.31
CA GLY A 179 -2.05 8.58 7.89
C GLY A 179 -3.08 9.17 8.86
N SER A 180 -2.75 10.31 9.47
CA SER A 180 -3.63 11.05 10.39
C SER A 180 -3.67 12.54 10.05
N LEU A 181 -4.87 13.06 9.85
CA LEU A 181 -5.12 14.49 9.66
C LEU A 181 -5.30 15.24 10.98
N ALA A 182 -5.17 14.58 12.13
CA ALA A 182 -5.31 15.24 13.44
C ALA A 182 -4.26 16.35 13.58
N GLN A 183 -4.74 17.58 13.80
CA GLN A 183 -3.90 18.76 14.00
C GLN A 183 -4.10 19.34 15.40
N GLN A 184 -3.06 19.99 15.90
CA GLN A 184 -3.04 20.70 17.18
C GLN A 184 -2.72 22.20 17.02
N SER A 185 -2.36 22.64 15.81
CA SER A 185 -2.05 24.04 15.51
C SER A 185 -2.15 24.33 14.00
N TRP A 186 -2.09 25.62 13.64
CA TRP A 186 -2.02 26.08 12.25
C TRP A 186 -0.64 25.92 11.60
N VAL A 187 0.38 25.49 12.36
CA VAL A 187 1.77 25.41 11.88
C VAL A 187 1.89 24.55 10.63
N ILE A 188 1.26 23.38 10.62
CA ILE A 188 1.32 22.44 9.48
C ILE A 188 0.62 23.02 8.24
N PRO A 189 -0.67 23.37 8.25
CA PRO A 189 -1.34 23.90 7.06
C PRO A 189 -0.72 25.20 6.53
N LEU A 190 -0.28 26.12 7.41
CA LEU A 190 0.43 27.34 6.99
C LEU A 190 1.80 27.04 6.38
N SER A 191 2.49 25.98 6.82
CA SER A 191 3.75 25.54 6.22
C SER A 191 3.56 24.82 4.89
N LEU A 192 2.47 24.06 4.73
CA LEU A 192 2.14 23.32 3.52
C LEU A 192 1.74 24.24 2.36
N LEU A 193 0.94 25.27 2.62
CA LEU A 193 0.38 26.16 1.60
C LEU A 193 1.45 26.74 0.63
N PRO A 194 2.49 27.46 1.10
CA PRO A 194 3.48 28.04 0.19
C PRO A 194 4.30 26.98 -0.56
N LYS A 195 4.59 25.84 0.08
CA LYS A 195 5.35 24.74 -0.53
C LYS A 195 4.57 24.08 -1.68
N ILE A 196 3.29 23.80 -1.43
CA ILE A 196 2.40 23.21 -2.44
C ILE A 196 2.17 24.20 -3.58
N LEU A 197 1.98 25.49 -3.31
CA LEU A 197 1.84 26.51 -4.35
C LEU A 197 3.09 26.63 -5.22
N GLY A 198 4.29 26.62 -4.61
CA GLY A 198 5.55 26.64 -5.36
C GLY A 198 5.72 25.41 -6.27
N LEU A 199 5.48 24.21 -5.74
CA LEU A 199 5.56 22.97 -6.53
C LEU A 199 4.45 22.87 -7.59
N ALA A 200 3.26 23.39 -7.30
CA ALA A 200 2.17 23.50 -8.28
C ALA A 200 2.54 24.44 -9.42
N ALA A 201 3.13 25.60 -9.13
CA ALA A 201 3.64 26.50 -10.16
C ALA A 201 4.64 25.79 -11.09
N ILE A 202 5.59 25.03 -10.53
CA ILE A 202 6.54 24.21 -11.30
C ILE A 202 5.79 23.18 -12.16
N ALA A 203 4.81 22.46 -11.61
CA ALA A 203 4.01 21.50 -12.36
C ALA A 203 3.25 22.19 -13.53
N PHE A 204 2.70 23.39 -13.31
CA PHE A 204 2.05 24.18 -14.36
C PHE A 204 3.02 24.65 -15.45
N LEU A 205 4.23 25.06 -15.08
CA LEU A 205 5.30 25.40 -16.05
C LEU A 205 5.65 24.17 -16.93
N MET A 206 5.53 22.96 -16.38
CA MET A 206 5.75 21.70 -17.10
C MET A 206 4.60 21.25 -18.00
N THR A 207 3.48 22.00 -18.08
CA THR A 207 2.29 21.64 -18.90
C THR A 207 2.67 21.32 -20.35
N ARG A 208 3.50 22.16 -20.99
CA ARG A 208 3.91 21.96 -22.40
C ARG A 208 4.80 20.71 -22.57
N PRO A 209 5.93 20.57 -21.84
CA PRO A 209 6.73 19.34 -21.85
C PRO A 209 5.93 18.07 -21.62
N LEU A 210 5.03 18.07 -20.63
CA LEU A 210 4.20 16.91 -20.28
C LEU A 210 3.15 16.58 -21.35
N SER A 211 2.64 17.59 -22.08
CA SER A 211 1.75 17.38 -23.23
C SER A 211 2.49 16.69 -24.38
N LEU A 212 3.71 17.12 -24.67
CA LEU A 212 4.53 16.55 -25.75
C LEU A 212 4.91 15.10 -25.47
N MET A 213 5.02 14.71 -24.19
CA MET A 213 5.20 13.32 -23.80
C MET A 213 4.00 12.43 -24.18
N GLU A 214 2.85 12.92 -24.64
CA GLU A 214 1.78 12.05 -25.15
C GLU A 214 2.12 11.45 -26.53
N LEU A 215 3.00 12.10 -27.30
CA LEU A 215 3.39 11.72 -28.67
C LEU A 215 4.28 10.47 -28.75
N GLY A 216 4.61 9.84 -27.63
CA GLY A 216 5.64 8.80 -27.57
C GLY A 216 7.03 9.38 -27.34
N ASP A 217 7.97 8.53 -26.92
CA ASP A 217 9.33 8.98 -26.56
C ASP A 217 10.08 9.49 -27.82
N SER A 218 9.94 8.77 -28.95
CA SER A 218 10.50 9.16 -30.25
C SER A 218 9.89 10.45 -30.81
N GLY A 219 8.57 10.62 -30.68
CA GLY A 219 7.85 11.82 -31.13
C GLY A 219 8.23 13.05 -30.32
N ALA A 220 8.33 12.90 -28.99
CA ALA A 220 8.76 13.98 -28.11
C ALA A 220 10.23 14.37 -28.37
N SER A 221 11.14 13.41 -28.54
CA SER A 221 12.55 13.71 -28.85
C SER A 221 12.72 14.36 -30.22
N GLY A 222 11.90 13.99 -31.21
CA GLY A 222 11.94 14.58 -32.56
C GLY A 222 11.60 16.07 -32.61
N ILE A 223 10.89 16.59 -31.62
CA ILE A 223 10.52 18.02 -31.49
C ILE A 223 11.50 18.74 -30.52
N GLY A 224 12.62 18.10 -30.16
CA GLY A 224 13.68 18.69 -29.33
C GLY A 224 13.47 18.56 -27.80
N LEU A 225 12.47 17.79 -27.34
CA LEU A 225 12.27 17.58 -25.91
C LEU A 225 13.27 16.56 -25.36
N SER A 226 13.97 16.93 -24.29
CA SER A 226 14.81 16.00 -23.54
C SER A 226 13.97 15.11 -22.61
N VAL A 227 13.38 14.03 -23.16
CA VAL A 227 12.47 13.10 -22.46
C VAL A 227 13.00 12.68 -21.08
N LYS A 228 14.28 12.34 -20.98
CA LYS A 228 14.92 11.92 -19.73
C LYS A 228 14.89 13.03 -18.66
N ARG A 229 15.24 14.28 -19.03
CA ARG A 229 15.26 15.41 -18.08
C ARG A 229 13.85 15.79 -17.64
N THR A 230 12.91 15.86 -18.57
CA THR A 230 11.50 16.12 -18.26
C THR A 230 10.94 15.05 -17.32
N ARG A 231 11.29 13.77 -17.56
CA ARG A 231 10.87 12.66 -16.69
C ARG A 231 11.42 12.80 -15.28
N VAL A 232 12.72 13.05 -15.14
CA VAL A 232 13.36 13.26 -13.83
C VAL A 232 12.74 14.45 -13.11
N MET A 233 12.56 15.59 -13.77
CA MET A 233 11.99 16.79 -13.14
C MET A 233 10.54 16.58 -12.69
N ALA A 234 9.71 15.93 -13.51
CA ALA A 234 8.32 15.63 -13.18
C ALA A 234 8.22 14.68 -11.96
N VAL A 235 9.10 13.70 -11.92
CA VAL A 235 9.22 12.75 -10.81
C VAL A 235 9.69 13.46 -9.54
N CYS A 236 10.71 14.33 -9.62
CA CYS A 236 11.17 15.11 -8.47
C CYS A 236 10.07 16.01 -7.89
N VAL A 237 9.29 16.69 -8.75
CA VAL A 237 8.14 17.51 -8.29
C VAL A 237 7.10 16.64 -7.60
N SER A 238 6.79 15.47 -8.16
CA SER A 238 5.82 14.54 -7.58
C SER A 238 6.29 13.96 -6.25
N ILE A 239 7.58 13.60 -6.15
CA ILE A 239 8.23 13.15 -4.91
C ILE A 239 8.16 14.25 -3.87
N ALA A 240 8.49 15.50 -4.22
CA ALA A 240 8.48 16.61 -3.28
C ALA A 240 7.06 16.89 -2.74
N LEU A 241 6.05 16.89 -3.62
CA LEU A 241 4.65 17.02 -3.21
C LEU A 241 4.23 15.90 -2.26
N ALA A 242 4.49 14.63 -2.61
CA ALA A 242 4.12 13.49 -1.79
C ALA A 242 4.89 13.44 -0.46
N ALA A 243 6.18 13.76 -0.46
CA ALA A 243 7.04 13.73 0.73
C ALA A 243 6.64 14.81 1.75
N ILE A 244 6.32 16.03 1.30
CA ILE A 244 5.88 17.13 2.17
C ILE A 244 4.50 16.86 2.77
N VAL A 245 3.62 16.16 2.05
CA VAL A 245 2.36 15.68 2.62
C VAL A 245 2.62 14.56 3.62
N THR A 246 3.45 13.58 3.25
CA THR A 246 3.74 12.41 4.10
C THR A 246 4.44 12.81 5.40
N SER A 247 5.33 13.81 5.39
CA SER A 247 5.96 14.34 6.60
C SER A 247 4.97 15.00 7.55
N ALA A 248 3.94 15.65 7.00
CA ALA A 248 2.95 16.39 7.76
C ALA A 248 1.87 15.49 8.37
N VAL A 249 1.34 14.54 7.60
CA VAL A 249 0.13 13.78 7.95
C VAL A 249 0.28 12.26 7.84
N GLY A 250 1.48 11.76 7.58
CA GLY A 250 1.71 10.33 7.35
C GLY A 250 1.25 9.87 5.97
N VAL A 251 1.21 8.55 5.74
CA VAL A 251 0.91 8.00 4.41
C VAL A 251 -0.60 8.00 4.16
N ILE A 252 -1.06 8.85 3.25
CA ILE A 252 -2.45 8.86 2.77
C ILE A 252 -2.52 8.23 1.39
N GLY A 253 -3.16 7.06 1.30
CA GLY A 253 -3.29 6.30 0.07
C GLY A 253 -4.44 6.76 -0.84
N PHE A 254 -4.42 6.26 -2.07
CA PHE A 254 -5.49 6.32 -3.08
C PHE A 254 -5.87 7.68 -3.66
N ILE A 255 -5.70 8.80 -2.94
CA ILE A 255 -6.08 10.13 -3.45
C ILE A 255 -5.34 10.46 -4.76
N GLY A 256 -4.00 10.27 -4.77
CA GLY A 256 -3.16 10.48 -5.96
C GLY A 256 -3.47 9.54 -7.13
N LEU A 257 -4.04 8.37 -6.85
CA LEU A 257 -4.42 7.40 -7.87
C LEU A 257 -5.78 7.73 -8.49
N ILE A 258 -6.77 8.01 -7.64
CA ILE A 258 -8.18 8.11 -7.97
C ILE A 258 -8.55 9.47 -8.57
N ALA A 259 -8.14 10.56 -7.93
CA ALA A 259 -8.60 11.90 -8.29
C ALA A 259 -8.28 12.27 -9.76
N PRO A 260 -7.07 12.01 -10.29
CA PRO A 260 -6.78 12.21 -11.72
C PRO A 260 -7.64 11.32 -12.63
N GLY A 261 -7.92 10.09 -12.19
CA GLY A 261 -8.80 9.17 -12.89
C GLY A 261 -10.23 9.69 -13.00
N ILE A 262 -10.81 10.19 -11.89
CA ILE A 262 -12.14 10.81 -11.86
C ILE A 262 -12.14 12.03 -12.77
N ALA A 263 -11.13 12.90 -12.69
CA ALA A 263 -10.99 14.06 -13.55
C ALA A 263 -11.01 13.67 -15.05
N ARG A 264 -10.31 12.60 -15.43
CA ARG A 264 -10.30 12.10 -16.83
C ARG A 264 -11.67 11.57 -17.25
N LEU A 265 -12.34 10.81 -16.39
CA LEU A 265 -13.68 10.28 -16.66
C LEU A 265 -14.72 11.40 -16.79
N ALA A 266 -14.56 12.49 -16.02
CA ALA A 266 -15.38 13.70 -16.07
C ALA A 266 -15.01 14.66 -17.23
N GLY A 267 -14.10 14.27 -18.12
CA GLY A 267 -13.81 14.99 -19.36
C GLY A 267 -12.56 15.89 -19.34
N ALA A 268 -11.83 16.01 -18.23
CA ALA A 268 -10.55 16.72 -18.19
C ALA A 268 -9.45 15.88 -18.87
N ARG A 269 -9.39 15.87 -20.20
CA ARG A 269 -8.46 14.99 -20.94
C ARG A 269 -7.10 15.61 -21.23
N ARG A 270 -6.98 16.94 -21.20
CA ARG A 270 -5.72 17.65 -21.46
C ARG A 270 -4.92 17.78 -20.17
N ILE A 271 -3.59 17.71 -20.23
CA ILE A 271 -2.76 17.85 -19.02
C ILE A 271 -3.02 19.17 -18.28
N LYS A 272 -3.20 20.30 -18.98
CA LYS A 272 -3.57 21.58 -18.34
C LYS A 272 -4.86 21.45 -17.52
N SER A 273 -5.88 20.77 -18.04
CA SER A 273 -7.13 20.54 -17.32
C SER A 273 -6.96 19.54 -16.17
N GLN A 274 -6.09 18.54 -16.31
CA GLN A 274 -5.76 17.59 -15.25
C GLN A 274 -5.06 18.27 -14.07
N LEU A 275 -4.08 19.15 -14.34
CA LEU A 275 -3.35 19.90 -13.31
C LEU A 275 -4.23 20.89 -12.53
N ILE A 276 -5.43 21.22 -13.04
CA ILE A 276 -6.41 22.09 -12.35
C ILE A 276 -7.45 21.24 -11.62
N TRP A 277 -8.12 20.34 -12.33
CA TRP A 277 -9.30 19.66 -11.79
C TRP A 277 -8.96 18.45 -10.93
N ALA A 278 -7.84 17.75 -11.18
CA ALA A 278 -7.46 16.62 -10.34
C ALA A 278 -7.12 17.09 -8.90
N PRO A 279 -6.34 18.18 -8.67
CA PRO A 279 -6.12 18.71 -7.33
C PRO A 279 -7.41 19.12 -6.60
N LEU A 280 -8.34 19.80 -7.29
CA LEU A 280 -9.61 20.20 -6.68
C LEU A 280 -10.48 18.99 -6.30
N ILE A 281 -10.52 17.96 -7.15
CA ILE A 281 -11.19 16.70 -6.84
C ILE A 281 -10.49 16.00 -5.67
N GLY A 282 -9.16 15.97 -5.63
CA GLY A 282 -8.40 15.39 -4.53
C GLY A 282 -8.66 16.08 -3.20
N ALA A 283 -8.70 17.41 -3.19
CA ALA A 283 -9.04 18.22 -2.03
C ALA A 283 -10.47 17.91 -1.55
N GLY A 284 -11.44 17.90 -2.46
CA GLY A 284 -12.83 17.57 -2.14
C GLY A 284 -13.02 16.14 -1.63
N LEU A 285 -12.35 15.15 -2.25
CA LEU A 285 -12.39 13.75 -1.79
C LEU A 285 -11.82 13.60 -0.38
N LEU A 286 -10.66 14.19 -0.11
CA LEU A 286 -10.01 14.03 1.19
C LEU A 286 -10.79 14.77 2.28
N LEU A 287 -11.28 15.99 2.02
CA LEU A 287 -12.16 16.72 2.94
C LEU A 287 -13.45 15.94 3.21
N LEU A 288 -14.14 15.48 2.16
CA LEU A 288 -15.37 14.70 2.31
C LEU A 288 -15.16 13.44 3.16
N THR A 289 -14.03 12.75 2.93
CA THR A 289 -13.67 11.54 3.68
C THR A 289 -13.41 11.86 5.15
N ASP A 290 -12.64 12.91 5.43
CA ASP A 290 -12.28 13.28 6.80
C ASP A 290 -13.50 13.78 7.60
N GLU A 291 -14.38 14.57 6.98
CA GLU A 291 -15.59 15.06 7.64
C GLU A 291 -16.65 13.96 7.81
N ALA A 292 -16.84 13.09 6.82
CA ALA A 292 -17.71 11.93 6.98
C ALA A 292 -17.24 11.04 8.13
N LEU A 293 -15.93 10.84 8.26
CA LEU A 293 -15.33 10.14 9.39
C LEU A 293 -15.61 10.86 10.71
N ALA A 294 -15.40 12.18 10.77
CA ALA A 294 -15.66 12.97 11.97
C ALA A 294 -17.12 12.89 12.44
N MET A 295 -18.08 12.85 11.50
CA MET A 295 -19.50 12.70 11.83
C MET A 295 -19.83 11.32 12.44
N VAL A 296 -19.23 10.25 11.89
CA VAL A 296 -19.45 8.87 12.37
C VAL A 296 -18.72 8.59 13.68
N ALA A 297 -17.55 9.22 13.89
CA ALA A 297 -16.69 9.01 15.05
C ALA A 297 -17.17 9.79 16.31
N THR A 298 -18.47 9.82 16.60
CA THR A 298 -19.03 10.49 17.78
C THR A 298 -18.71 9.70 19.06
N GLY A 299 -17.65 10.08 19.80
CA GLY A 299 -17.25 9.46 21.09
C GLY A 299 -15.73 9.33 21.29
N ASN A 300 -15.28 8.39 22.15
CA ASN A 300 -13.86 8.08 22.40
C ASN A 300 -13.09 7.49 21.18
N THR A 301 -13.70 7.46 20.00
CA THR A 301 -13.17 6.90 18.74
C THR A 301 -12.40 7.92 17.88
N LEU A 302 -11.96 9.03 18.47
CA LEU A 302 -11.32 10.18 17.79
C LEU A 302 -9.93 9.89 17.15
N PHE A 303 -9.42 8.66 17.25
CA PHE A 303 -8.07 8.28 16.79
C PHE A 303 -8.04 7.46 15.50
N LEU A 304 -9.16 7.34 14.77
CA LEU A 304 -9.17 6.63 13.50
C LEU A 304 -8.25 7.31 12.45
N PRO A 305 -7.25 6.60 11.89
CA PRO A 305 -6.35 7.18 10.90
C PRO A 305 -7.11 7.45 9.60
N THR A 306 -7.22 8.72 9.21
CA THR A 306 -7.93 9.11 7.98
C THR A 306 -7.35 8.41 6.74
N GLY A 307 -6.04 8.14 6.69
CA GLY A 307 -5.42 7.44 5.56
C GLY A 307 -5.89 5.99 5.39
N ALA A 308 -6.23 5.30 6.49
CA ALA A 308 -6.88 3.99 6.41
C ALA A 308 -8.30 4.13 5.82
N ILE A 309 -9.07 5.11 6.28
CA ILE A 309 -10.43 5.35 5.76
C ILE A 309 -10.42 5.72 4.27
N THR A 310 -9.43 6.51 3.81
CA THR A 310 -9.30 6.83 2.38
C THR A 310 -8.95 5.60 1.56
N ALA A 311 -8.17 4.66 2.09
CA ALA A 311 -7.90 3.38 1.43
C ALA A 311 -9.15 2.48 1.40
N PHE A 312 -9.92 2.43 2.50
CA PHE A 312 -11.17 1.69 2.59
C PHE A 312 -12.21 2.16 1.56
N LEU A 313 -12.36 3.48 1.38
CA LEU A 313 -13.27 4.05 0.38
C LEU A 313 -12.67 4.04 -1.04
N GLY A 314 -11.35 4.24 -1.13
CA GLY A 314 -10.65 4.36 -2.40
C GLY A 314 -10.60 3.04 -3.19
N ALA A 315 -10.43 1.91 -2.50
CA ALA A 315 -10.36 0.61 -3.15
C ALA A 315 -11.65 0.24 -3.94
N PRO A 316 -12.87 0.29 -3.36
CA PRO A 316 -14.11 0.09 -4.12
C PRO A 316 -14.23 1.04 -5.31
N LEU A 317 -13.87 2.31 -5.13
CA LEU A 317 -13.97 3.31 -6.18
C LEU A 317 -12.98 3.05 -7.33
N LEU A 318 -11.77 2.60 -7.03
CA LEU A 318 -10.81 2.12 -8.02
C LEU A 318 -11.37 0.90 -8.79
N LEU A 319 -11.95 -0.07 -8.09
CA LEU A 319 -12.57 -1.25 -8.71
C LEU A 319 -13.71 -0.87 -9.67
N LEU A 320 -14.52 0.11 -9.31
CA LEU A 320 -15.59 0.64 -10.17
C LEU A 320 -15.05 1.39 -11.40
N MET A 321 -13.87 2.01 -11.28
CA MET A 321 -13.23 2.75 -12.38
C MET A 321 -12.44 1.85 -13.33
N LEU A 322 -11.89 0.73 -12.86
CA LEU A 322 -11.05 -0.19 -13.64
C LEU A 322 -11.62 -0.57 -15.02
N PRO A 323 -12.91 -0.95 -15.17
CA PRO A 323 -13.49 -1.29 -16.47
C PRO A 323 -13.49 -0.13 -17.47
N ARG A 324 -13.51 1.11 -16.98
CA ARG A 324 -13.53 2.33 -17.80
C ARG A 324 -12.12 2.85 -18.12
N MET A 325 -11.09 2.32 -17.46
CA MET A 325 -9.70 2.71 -17.69
C MET A 325 -9.12 1.93 -18.88
N ARG A 326 -8.57 2.66 -19.85
CA ARG A 326 -7.80 2.08 -20.96
C ARG A 326 -6.40 1.74 -20.46
N ILE A 327 -6.23 0.54 -19.95
CA ILE A 327 -4.89 -0.02 -19.69
C ILE A 327 -4.39 -0.52 -21.04
N SER A 328 -3.41 0.18 -21.62
CA SER A 328 -2.85 -0.18 -22.92
C SER A 328 -2.00 -1.45 -22.77
N HIS A 329 -2.53 -2.59 -23.21
CA HIS A 329 -1.75 -3.79 -23.45
C HIS A 329 -0.83 -3.51 -24.63
N LYS A 330 0.42 -3.13 -24.38
CA LYS A 330 1.47 -3.56 -25.30
C LYS A 330 1.72 -5.01 -24.98
N VAL A 331 1.08 -5.91 -25.73
CA VAL A 331 1.63 -7.25 -25.95
C VAL A 331 3.05 -6.98 -26.42
N ASN A 332 4.04 -7.23 -25.56
CA ASN A 332 5.40 -7.30 -26.04
C ASN A 332 5.37 -8.56 -26.92
N PRO A 333 5.46 -8.44 -28.26
CA PRO A 333 5.52 -9.62 -29.10
C PRO A 333 6.79 -10.31 -28.66
N ALA A 334 6.63 -11.44 -27.97
CA ALA A 334 7.67 -12.27 -27.37
C ALA A 334 9.04 -11.58 -27.39
N ALA A 335 9.33 -10.74 -26.39
CA ALA A 335 10.73 -10.44 -26.10
C ALA A 335 11.33 -11.81 -25.92
N SER A 336 12.08 -12.25 -26.94
CA SER A 336 12.50 -13.63 -27.19
C SER A 336 12.66 -14.29 -25.84
N GLN A 337 11.67 -15.07 -25.41
CA GLN A 337 11.85 -15.88 -24.22
C GLN A 337 13.10 -16.65 -24.59
N PRO A 338 14.24 -16.46 -23.89
CA PRO A 338 15.34 -17.37 -24.11
C PRO A 338 14.67 -18.72 -23.89
N LYS A 339 14.61 -19.56 -24.94
CA LYS A 339 14.04 -20.92 -24.84
C LYS A 339 14.57 -21.41 -23.52
N ALA A 340 13.70 -21.53 -22.52
CA ALA A 340 14.15 -21.88 -21.19
C ALA A 340 14.71 -23.27 -21.43
N SER A 341 16.04 -23.36 -21.60
CA SER A 341 16.69 -24.64 -21.72
C SER A 341 16.28 -25.29 -20.44
N SER A 342 15.47 -26.34 -20.52
CA SER A 342 15.13 -27.18 -19.40
C SER A 342 16.43 -27.84 -18.97
N ARG A 343 17.31 -27.05 -18.36
CA ARG A 343 18.39 -27.54 -17.53
C ARG A 343 17.65 -28.12 -16.35
N HIS A 344 17.24 -29.38 -16.51
CA HIS A 344 16.99 -30.26 -15.41
C HIS A 344 18.17 -30.04 -14.47
N GLY A 345 17.93 -29.38 -13.33
CA GLY A 345 18.97 -29.16 -12.35
C GLY A 345 19.61 -30.53 -12.09
N SER A 346 20.93 -30.61 -12.15
CA SER A 346 21.59 -31.89 -11.90
C SER A 346 21.08 -32.41 -10.55
N PRO A 347 20.77 -33.71 -10.42
CA PRO A 347 20.30 -34.26 -9.15
C PRO A 347 21.29 -33.96 -8.01
N LEU A 348 22.56 -33.78 -8.36
CA LEU A 348 23.62 -33.32 -7.48
C LEU A 348 23.41 -31.89 -6.94
N LEU A 349 22.97 -30.93 -7.76
CA LEU A 349 22.67 -29.56 -7.30
C LEU A 349 21.45 -29.53 -6.38
N LEU A 350 20.42 -30.33 -6.68
CA LEU A 350 19.26 -30.47 -5.81
C LEU A 350 19.65 -31.09 -4.47
N ALA A 351 20.41 -32.19 -4.50
CA ALA A 351 20.92 -32.84 -3.29
C ALA A 351 21.80 -31.89 -2.48
N ALA A 352 22.69 -31.13 -3.13
CA ALA A 352 23.52 -30.14 -2.46
C ALA A 352 22.68 -29.04 -1.79
N ALA A 353 21.65 -28.51 -2.48
CA ALA A 353 20.74 -27.52 -1.91
C ALA A 353 19.96 -28.08 -0.71
N CYS A 354 19.46 -29.31 -0.79
CA CYS A 354 18.80 -29.99 0.33
C CYS A 354 19.74 -30.20 1.52
N THR A 355 20.99 -30.61 1.27
CA THR A 355 22.01 -30.79 2.32
C THR A 355 22.35 -29.46 2.99
N VAL A 356 22.55 -28.39 2.22
CA VAL A 356 22.79 -27.05 2.76
C VAL A 356 21.60 -26.59 3.60
N LEU A 357 20.37 -26.79 3.11
CA LEU A 357 19.17 -26.43 3.85
C LEU A 357 19.05 -27.21 5.16
N PHE A 358 19.37 -28.51 5.16
CA PHE A 358 19.38 -29.35 6.35
C PHE A 358 20.41 -28.87 7.38
N ILE A 359 21.64 -28.54 6.93
CA ILE A 359 22.68 -27.97 7.78
C ILE A 359 22.22 -26.64 8.39
N LEU A 360 21.59 -25.76 7.59
CA LEU A 360 21.07 -24.48 8.08
C LEU A 360 19.96 -24.69 9.11
N LEU A 361 19.02 -25.62 8.89
CA LEU A 361 17.96 -25.95 9.85
C LEU A 361 18.54 -26.42 11.19
N ILE A 362 19.50 -27.35 11.16
CA ILE A 362 20.22 -27.78 12.37
C ILE A 362 20.94 -26.59 13.02
N GLY A 363 21.64 -25.79 12.23
CA GLY A 363 22.33 -24.58 12.68
C GLY A 363 21.40 -23.64 13.45
N THR A 364 20.20 -23.38 12.93
CA THR A 364 19.22 -22.49 13.59
C THR A 364 18.67 -23.03 14.92
N LEU A 365 18.67 -24.35 15.12
CA LEU A 365 18.22 -24.95 16.38
C LEU A 365 19.28 -24.78 17.48
N PHE A 366 20.54 -25.03 17.14
CA PHE A 366 21.63 -25.12 18.12
C PHE A 366 22.45 -23.83 18.24
N LEU A 367 22.53 -22.99 17.22
CA LEU A 367 23.23 -21.71 17.28
C LEU A 367 22.28 -20.61 17.76
N GLY A 368 22.69 -19.79 18.72
CA GLY A 368 21.92 -18.62 19.11
C GLY A 368 22.67 -17.70 20.05
N ARG A 369 22.00 -16.63 20.50
CA ARG A 369 22.57 -15.71 21.48
C ARG A 369 22.30 -16.16 22.90
N ALA A 370 23.35 -16.16 23.72
CA ALA A 370 23.25 -16.33 25.16
C ALA A 370 22.78 -15.01 25.83
N PRO A 371 22.37 -15.03 27.12
CA PRO A 371 21.83 -13.85 27.81
C PRO A 371 22.79 -12.65 27.89
N ASP A 372 24.09 -12.92 27.83
CA ASP A 372 25.19 -11.96 27.72
C ASP A 372 25.36 -11.37 26.30
N GLY A 373 24.58 -11.83 25.33
CA GLY A 373 24.58 -11.37 23.94
C GLY A 373 25.62 -12.04 23.04
N THR A 374 26.44 -12.96 23.56
CA THR A 374 27.44 -13.69 22.78
C THR A 374 26.79 -14.79 21.94
N TRP A 375 27.37 -15.09 20.77
CA TRP A 375 26.93 -16.21 19.94
C TRP A 375 27.52 -17.51 20.49
N THR A 376 26.66 -18.44 20.88
CA THR A 376 27.07 -19.71 21.48
C THR A 376 26.32 -20.88 20.87
N ILE A 377 26.95 -22.05 20.86
CA ILE A 377 26.30 -23.32 20.54
C ILE A 377 25.62 -23.84 21.80
N LEU A 378 24.35 -24.23 21.67
CA LEU A 378 23.50 -24.68 22.76
C LEU A 378 24.04 -25.97 23.39
N ALA A 379 24.54 -25.87 24.62
CA ALA A 379 25.01 -27.01 25.40
C ALA A 379 23.88 -28.01 25.68
N LYS A 380 24.22 -29.30 25.74
CA LYS A 380 23.27 -30.41 25.95
C LYS A 380 22.39 -30.22 27.19
N ALA A 381 22.94 -29.64 28.26
CA ALA A 381 22.21 -29.37 29.49
C ALA A 381 21.02 -28.42 29.31
N GLN A 382 21.05 -27.53 28.30
CA GLN A 382 20.00 -26.55 28.04
C GLN A 382 18.97 -27.03 27.00
N TRP A 383 19.16 -28.21 26.41
CA TRP A 383 18.28 -28.73 25.37
C TRP A 383 16.83 -28.85 25.84
N ALA A 384 16.62 -29.39 27.05
CA ALA A 384 15.28 -29.55 27.63
C ALA A 384 14.54 -28.22 27.85
N ASN A 385 15.28 -27.13 28.08
CA ASN A 385 14.69 -25.82 28.38
C ASN A 385 14.51 -24.95 27.14
N VAL A 386 15.33 -25.14 26.10
CA VAL A 386 15.38 -24.24 24.93
C VAL A 386 14.78 -24.87 23.67
N LEU A 387 15.00 -26.16 23.41
CA LEU A 387 14.48 -26.81 22.20
C LEU A 387 12.95 -26.81 22.10
N PRO A 388 12.16 -26.96 23.18
CA PRO A 388 10.70 -26.87 23.10
C PRO A 388 10.19 -25.53 22.56
N TYR A 389 10.96 -24.45 22.70
CA TYR A 389 10.61 -23.13 22.17
C TYR A 389 11.23 -22.84 20.80
N ARG A 390 12.39 -23.44 20.45
CA ARG A 390 13.04 -23.21 19.15
C ARG A 390 12.50 -24.13 18.06
N PHE A 391 12.31 -25.40 18.38
CA PHE A 391 11.96 -26.44 17.42
C PHE A 391 10.62 -26.17 16.70
N PRO A 392 9.52 -25.85 17.40
CA PRO A 392 8.26 -25.52 16.73
C PRO A 392 8.35 -24.27 15.85
N ARG A 393 9.15 -23.27 16.25
CA ARG A 393 9.32 -22.03 15.49
C ARG A 393 10.05 -22.23 14.18
N VAL A 394 11.15 -23.01 14.21
CA VAL A 394 11.94 -23.35 13.01
C VAL A 394 11.09 -24.17 12.03
N ILE A 395 10.38 -25.18 12.53
CA ILE A 395 9.50 -26.02 11.71
C ILE A 395 8.32 -25.21 11.15
N GLY A 396 7.71 -24.36 11.98
CA GLY A 396 6.64 -23.47 11.55
C GLY A 396 7.09 -22.51 10.44
N ALA A 397 8.27 -21.90 10.58
CA ALA A 397 8.87 -21.06 9.55
C ALA A 397 9.10 -21.82 8.24
N PHE A 398 9.65 -23.04 8.34
CA PHE A 398 9.91 -23.90 7.19
C PHE A 398 8.61 -24.29 6.45
N ALA A 399 7.59 -24.74 7.20
CA ALA A 399 6.29 -25.11 6.63
C ALA A 399 5.57 -23.90 5.99
N ALA A 400 5.62 -22.72 6.63
CA ALA A 400 5.07 -21.50 6.07
C ALA A 400 5.76 -21.10 4.76
N GLY A 401 7.10 -21.14 4.71
CA GLY A 401 7.87 -20.85 3.49
C GLY A 401 7.53 -21.83 2.35
N MET A 402 7.38 -23.12 2.68
CA MET A 402 6.95 -24.14 1.72
C MET A 402 5.56 -23.85 1.14
N MET A 403 4.59 -23.49 1.97
CA MET A 403 3.24 -23.14 1.53
C MET A 403 3.22 -21.86 0.68
N LEU A 404 3.93 -20.81 1.09
CA LEU A 404 4.02 -19.56 0.33
C LEU A 404 4.66 -19.78 -1.04
N ALA A 405 5.71 -20.60 -1.13
CA ALA A 405 6.34 -20.97 -2.39
C ALA A 405 5.39 -21.77 -3.30
N ALA A 406 4.66 -22.75 -2.74
CA ALA A 406 3.68 -23.53 -3.48
C ALA A 406 2.56 -22.64 -4.04
N VAL A 407 1.95 -21.80 -3.21
CA VAL A 407 0.89 -20.87 -3.60
C VAL A 407 1.39 -19.87 -4.63
N GLY A 408 2.58 -19.29 -4.45
CA GLY A 408 3.19 -18.39 -5.43
C GLY A 408 3.36 -19.07 -6.79
N SER A 409 3.89 -20.29 -6.83
CA SER A 409 4.06 -21.04 -8.07
C SER A 409 2.74 -21.36 -8.78
N ILE A 410 1.69 -21.68 -8.02
CA ILE A 410 0.33 -21.93 -8.55
C ILE A 410 -0.23 -20.64 -9.14
N LEU A 411 -0.20 -19.54 -8.39
CA LEU A 411 -0.78 -18.27 -8.81
C LEU A 411 -0.07 -17.69 -10.03
N GLN A 412 1.27 -17.77 -10.08
CA GLN A 412 2.05 -17.32 -11.24
C GLN A 412 1.70 -18.09 -12.51
N ARG A 413 1.50 -19.41 -12.38
CA ARG A 413 1.06 -20.27 -13.51
C ARG A 413 -0.37 -19.95 -13.91
N LEU A 414 -1.32 -19.95 -12.98
CA LEU A 414 -2.74 -19.69 -13.25
C LEU A 414 -2.99 -18.32 -13.90
N THR A 415 -2.23 -17.30 -13.49
CA THR A 415 -2.41 -15.93 -14.00
C THR A 415 -1.50 -15.60 -15.18
N GLY A 416 -0.51 -16.45 -15.50
CA GLY A 416 0.53 -16.13 -16.48
C GLY A 416 1.36 -14.89 -16.10
N ASN A 417 1.43 -14.54 -14.82
CA ASN A 417 2.06 -13.32 -14.34
C ASN A 417 3.05 -13.64 -13.21
N GLU A 418 4.33 -13.35 -13.46
CA GLU A 418 5.42 -13.53 -12.50
C GLU A 418 5.23 -12.74 -11.20
N MET A 419 4.39 -11.69 -11.22
CA MET A 419 4.06 -10.88 -10.04
C MET A 419 2.98 -11.48 -9.15
N ALA A 420 2.29 -12.51 -9.60
CA ALA A 420 1.18 -13.07 -8.84
C ALA A 420 1.71 -13.73 -7.57
N SER A 421 1.28 -13.22 -6.43
CA SER A 421 1.55 -13.76 -5.12
C SER A 421 0.29 -13.59 -4.25
N PRO A 422 0.10 -14.40 -3.20
CA PRO A 422 -1.10 -14.32 -2.37
C PRO A 422 -1.21 -12.95 -1.66
N GLU A 423 -0.08 -12.31 -1.38
CA GLU A 423 -0.02 -10.97 -0.79
C GLU A 423 -0.48 -9.90 -1.77
N VAL A 424 0.05 -9.92 -3.02
CA VAL A 424 -0.32 -8.91 -4.02
C VAL A 424 -1.76 -9.08 -4.50
N LEU A 425 -2.28 -10.31 -4.49
CA LEU A 425 -3.68 -10.58 -4.77
C LEU A 425 -4.62 -10.24 -3.60
N GLY A 426 -4.12 -9.86 -2.42
CA GLY A 426 -4.94 -9.56 -1.24
C GLY A 426 -5.52 -10.80 -0.53
N ILE A 427 -5.15 -12.01 -0.97
CA ILE A 427 -5.60 -13.28 -0.37
C ILE A 427 -5.10 -13.38 1.08
N SER A 428 -3.84 -13.01 1.31
CA SER A 428 -3.26 -12.97 2.66
C SER A 428 -4.01 -11.99 3.56
N ALA A 429 -4.34 -10.79 3.07
CA ALA A 429 -5.10 -9.79 3.82
C ALA A 429 -6.54 -10.28 4.13
N GLY A 430 -7.16 -11.02 3.21
CA GLY A 430 -8.44 -11.70 3.44
C GLY A 430 -8.37 -12.73 4.56
N ALA A 431 -7.31 -13.54 4.59
CA ALA A 431 -7.07 -14.46 5.70
C ALA A 431 -6.87 -13.73 7.03
N THR A 432 -6.11 -12.63 7.03
CA THR A 432 -5.89 -11.80 8.22
C THR A 432 -7.20 -11.29 8.81
N ILE A 433 -8.10 -10.76 7.98
CA ILE A 433 -9.42 -10.33 8.45
C ILE A 433 -10.26 -11.49 8.94
N GLY A 434 -10.22 -12.64 8.27
CA GLY A 434 -10.88 -13.85 8.76
C GLY A 434 -10.42 -14.21 10.18
N VAL A 435 -9.11 -14.34 10.38
CA VAL A 435 -8.51 -14.62 11.70
C VAL A 435 -8.86 -13.53 12.71
N THR A 436 -8.87 -12.27 12.28
CA THR A 436 -9.26 -11.14 13.13
C THR A 436 -10.72 -11.27 13.56
N LEU A 437 -11.65 -11.56 12.64
CA LEU A 437 -13.04 -11.80 12.99
C LEU A 437 -13.18 -12.97 13.97
N ALA A 438 -12.41 -14.05 13.82
CA ALA A 438 -12.41 -15.13 14.80
C ALA A 438 -11.97 -14.66 16.20
N LEU A 439 -10.93 -13.82 16.29
CA LEU A 439 -10.43 -13.25 17.56
C LEU A 439 -11.43 -12.31 18.23
N PHE A 440 -12.23 -11.57 17.45
CA PHE A 440 -13.19 -10.60 17.99
C PHE A 440 -14.56 -11.24 18.29
N LEU A 441 -15.01 -12.19 17.48
CA LEU A 441 -16.33 -12.84 17.61
C LEU A 441 -16.33 -14.02 18.58
N LEU A 442 -15.22 -14.75 18.71
CA LEU A 442 -15.15 -15.94 19.56
C LEU A 442 -14.37 -15.67 20.86
N PRO A 443 -14.90 -16.07 22.03
CA PRO A 443 -14.21 -15.92 23.32
C PRO A 443 -12.89 -16.70 23.38
N ALA A 444 -12.78 -17.82 22.67
CA ALA A 444 -11.59 -18.64 22.56
C ALA A 444 -11.40 -19.10 21.09
N SER A 445 -10.61 -18.34 20.33
CA SER A 445 -10.26 -18.74 18.97
C SER A 445 -9.16 -19.82 19.00
N GLY A 446 -9.55 -21.09 19.01
CA GLY A 446 -8.61 -22.20 18.81
C GLY A 446 -8.04 -22.22 17.39
N VAL A 447 -7.00 -23.03 17.15
CA VAL A 447 -6.32 -23.14 15.84
C VAL A 447 -7.31 -23.49 14.71
N VAL A 448 -8.27 -24.38 14.98
CA VAL A 448 -9.30 -24.78 14.00
C VAL A 448 -10.19 -23.61 13.61
N ALA A 449 -10.60 -22.77 14.57
CA ALA A 449 -11.42 -21.60 14.30
C ALA A 449 -10.63 -20.56 13.50
N GLN A 450 -9.37 -20.30 13.86
CA GLN A 450 -8.50 -19.39 13.12
C GLN A 450 -8.26 -19.87 11.69
N LEU A 451 -8.00 -21.16 11.48
CA LEU A 451 -7.85 -21.75 10.14
C LEU A 451 -9.16 -21.69 9.33
N GLY A 452 -10.31 -21.98 9.96
CA GLY A 452 -11.62 -21.95 9.30
C GLY A 452 -12.00 -20.54 8.85
N PHE A 453 -11.95 -19.56 9.76
CA PHE A 453 -12.25 -18.17 9.43
C PHE A 453 -11.22 -17.56 8.48
N GLY A 454 -9.93 -17.84 8.68
CA GLY A 454 -8.87 -17.40 7.77
C GLY A 454 -9.05 -17.98 6.36
N GLY A 455 -9.37 -19.26 6.25
CA GLY A 455 -9.68 -19.92 4.98
C GLY A 455 -10.91 -19.32 4.30
N PHE A 456 -11.97 -19.03 5.06
CA PHE A 456 -13.16 -18.36 4.54
C PHE A 456 -12.85 -16.94 4.02
N GLY A 457 -12.07 -16.15 4.78
CA GLY A 457 -11.66 -14.82 4.37
C GLY A 457 -10.82 -14.82 3.09
N ALA A 458 -9.85 -15.74 2.98
CA ALA A 458 -9.05 -15.94 1.77
C ALA A 458 -9.92 -16.35 0.57
N LEU A 459 -10.87 -17.28 0.77
CA LEU A 459 -11.79 -17.75 -0.27
C LEU A 459 -12.73 -16.64 -0.73
N ALA A 460 -13.25 -15.82 0.18
CA ALA A 460 -14.08 -14.67 -0.16
C ALA A 460 -13.34 -13.69 -1.07
N VAL A 461 -12.08 -13.36 -0.77
CA VAL A 461 -11.24 -12.51 -1.63
C VAL A 461 -11.04 -13.15 -3.00
N LEU A 462 -10.73 -14.45 -3.06
CA LEU A 462 -10.54 -15.17 -4.32
C LEU A 462 -11.81 -15.16 -5.18
N VAL A 463 -12.99 -15.34 -4.58
CA VAL A 463 -14.28 -15.25 -5.27
C VAL A 463 -14.50 -13.86 -5.85
N VAL A 464 -14.21 -12.79 -5.09
CA VAL A 464 -14.34 -11.42 -5.60
C VAL A 464 -13.39 -11.19 -6.78
N ILE A 465 -12.13 -11.61 -6.67
CA ILE A 465 -11.16 -11.50 -7.77
C ILE A 465 -11.66 -12.26 -9.01
N PHE A 466 -12.20 -13.46 -8.82
CA PHE A 466 -12.76 -14.26 -9.91
C PHE A 466 -13.95 -13.57 -10.58
N LEU A 467 -14.89 -13.02 -9.81
CA LEU A 467 -16.07 -12.31 -10.32
C LEU A 467 -15.69 -11.07 -11.16
N PHE A 468 -14.70 -10.30 -10.72
CA PHE A 468 -14.16 -9.17 -11.50
C PHE A 468 -13.29 -9.65 -12.69
N GLY A 469 -12.64 -10.80 -12.55
CA GLY A 469 -11.87 -11.48 -13.59
C GLY A 469 -12.72 -11.90 -14.79
N ILE A 470 -13.92 -12.43 -14.57
CA ILE A 470 -14.85 -12.88 -15.63
C ILE A 470 -15.13 -11.74 -16.62
N ARG A 471 -15.48 -10.55 -16.11
CA ARG A 471 -15.81 -9.39 -16.96
C ARG A 471 -14.61 -8.83 -17.72
N SER A 472 -13.41 -9.11 -17.25
CA SER A 472 -12.17 -8.58 -17.81
C SER A 472 -11.43 -9.58 -18.70
N GLY A 473 -11.96 -10.79 -18.89
CA GLY A 473 -11.29 -11.87 -19.62
C GLY A 473 -10.02 -12.36 -18.92
N PHE A 474 -9.94 -12.22 -17.59
CA PHE A 474 -8.77 -12.54 -16.76
C PHE A 474 -7.47 -11.87 -17.21
N ALA A 475 -7.55 -10.63 -17.71
CA ALA A 475 -6.36 -9.84 -18.00
C ALA A 475 -5.46 -9.74 -16.73
N PRO A 476 -4.21 -10.22 -16.76
CA PRO A 476 -3.41 -10.38 -15.55
C PRO A 476 -3.17 -9.08 -14.77
N GLU A 477 -3.05 -7.95 -15.45
CA GLU A 477 -2.90 -6.64 -14.81
C GLU A 477 -4.16 -6.23 -14.06
N ARG A 478 -5.35 -6.53 -14.60
CA ARG A 478 -6.63 -6.20 -13.95
C ARG A 478 -6.89 -7.08 -12.74
N VAL A 479 -6.54 -8.36 -12.83
CA VAL A 479 -6.60 -9.31 -11.72
C VAL A 479 -5.68 -8.85 -10.59
N LEU A 480 -4.43 -8.48 -10.91
CA LEU A 480 -3.47 -7.97 -9.94
C LEU A 480 -3.96 -6.68 -9.27
N LEU A 481 -4.49 -5.74 -10.04
CA LEU A 481 -5.01 -4.48 -9.51
C LEU A 481 -6.25 -4.66 -8.64
N THR A 482 -7.10 -5.61 -9.01
CA THR A 482 -8.24 -6.00 -8.18
C THR A 482 -7.75 -6.49 -6.84
N GLY A 483 -6.72 -7.36 -6.85
CA GLY A 483 -6.07 -7.86 -5.65
C GLY A 483 -5.41 -6.77 -4.80
N ILE A 484 -4.63 -5.87 -5.39
CA ILE A 484 -3.98 -4.76 -4.68
C ILE A 484 -5.03 -3.83 -4.03
N ALA A 485 -6.11 -3.52 -4.76
CA ALA A 485 -7.20 -2.70 -4.23
C ALA A 485 -7.87 -3.39 -3.04
N LEU A 486 -8.24 -4.66 -3.17
CA LEU A 486 -8.85 -5.44 -2.09
C LEU A 486 -7.89 -5.55 -0.90
N GLY A 487 -6.62 -5.90 -1.12
CA GLY A 487 -5.60 -6.00 -0.08
C GLY A 487 -5.49 -4.71 0.73
N ALA A 488 -5.38 -3.56 0.07
CA ALA A 488 -5.31 -2.28 0.75
C ALA A 488 -6.59 -1.90 1.51
N MET A 489 -7.77 -2.31 1.02
CA MET A 489 -9.04 -2.14 1.75
C MET A 489 -9.08 -2.97 3.04
N LEU A 490 -8.55 -4.18 2.96
CA LEU A 490 -8.47 -5.11 4.09
C LEU A 490 -7.42 -4.64 5.10
N ASP A 491 -6.24 -4.21 4.65
CA ASP A 491 -5.21 -3.60 5.50
C ASP A 491 -5.73 -2.35 6.22
N ALA A 492 -6.48 -1.50 5.51
CA ALA A 492 -7.14 -0.34 6.10
C ALA A 492 -8.12 -0.71 7.22
N SER A 493 -8.88 -1.80 7.05
CA SER A 493 -9.81 -2.28 8.07
C SER A 493 -9.06 -2.72 9.33
N ILE A 494 -7.87 -3.33 9.15
CA ILE A 494 -7.01 -3.72 10.28
C ILE A 494 -6.40 -2.48 10.95
N SER A 495 -5.96 -1.47 10.19
CA SER A 495 -5.49 -0.20 10.74
C SER A 495 -6.57 0.53 11.55
N VAL A 496 -7.84 0.43 11.14
CA VAL A 496 -8.98 0.96 11.90
C VAL A 496 -9.18 0.20 13.21
N LEU A 497 -9.12 -1.13 13.18
CA LEU A 497 -9.20 -1.97 14.38
C LEU A 497 -8.05 -1.68 15.36
N ALA A 498 -6.83 -1.54 14.85
CA ALA A 498 -5.64 -1.11 15.58
C ALA A 498 -5.84 0.21 16.34
N ALA A 499 -6.56 1.16 15.74
CA ALA A 499 -6.79 2.48 16.33
C ALA A 499 -7.85 2.49 17.45
N THR A 500 -8.60 1.40 17.64
CA THR A 500 -9.61 1.31 18.71
C THR A 500 -9.01 1.22 20.12
N GLY A 501 -7.72 0.87 20.24
CA GLY A 501 -7.06 0.65 21.52
C GLY A 501 -7.38 -0.70 22.18
N ASP A 502 -8.10 -1.60 21.50
CA ASP A 502 -8.35 -2.95 22.00
C ASP A 502 -7.03 -3.75 22.10
N PRO A 503 -6.71 -4.37 23.26
CA PRO A 503 -5.54 -5.25 23.41
C PRO A 503 -5.47 -6.38 22.37
N ARG A 504 -6.62 -6.87 21.87
CA ARG A 504 -6.68 -7.88 20.81
C ARG A 504 -6.13 -7.34 19.49
N ALA A 505 -6.22 -6.04 19.23
CA ALA A 505 -5.66 -5.44 18.03
C ALA A 505 -4.12 -5.49 18.03
N MET A 506 -3.48 -5.43 19.21
CA MET A 506 -2.03 -5.67 19.33
C MET A 506 -1.66 -7.13 18.99
N MET A 507 -2.51 -8.10 19.35
CA MET A 507 -2.31 -9.49 18.92
C MET A 507 -2.41 -9.64 17.40
N VAL A 508 -3.33 -8.91 16.76
CA VAL A 508 -3.45 -8.88 15.29
C VAL A 508 -2.20 -8.26 14.66
N MET A 509 -1.66 -7.16 15.21
CA MET A 509 -0.41 -6.56 14.72
C MET A 509 0.79 -7.52 14.82
N GLN A 510 0.94 -8.21 15.95
CA GLN A 510 2.00 -9.23 16.12
C GLN A 510 1.82 -10.42 15.17
N TRP A 511 0.58 -10.77 14.84
CA TRP A 511 0.29 -11.81 13.86
C TRP A 511 0.60 -11.36 12.44
N MET A 512 0.22 -10.13 12.07
CA MET A 512 0.54 -9.52 10.76
C MET A 512 2.04 -9.40 10.51
N SER A 513 2.85 -9.29 11.55
CA SER A 513 4.31 -9.27 11.40
C SER A 513 4.90 -10.62 10.97
N GLY A 514 4.08 -11.68 10.87
CA GLY A 514 4.54 -13.03 10.54
C GLY A 514 5.42 -13.64 11.64
N SER A 515 5.26 -13.18 12.89
CA SER A 515 6.11 -13.65 14.00
C SER A 515 5.88 -15.13 14.28
N THR A 516 6.93 -15.93 14.17
CA THR A 516 6.91 -17.34 14.58
C THR A 516 6.98 -17.50 16.09
N TYR A 517 7.09 -16.41 16.86
CA TYR A 517 7.28 -16.44 18.30
C TYR A 517 6.19 -17.23 19.06
N LEU A 518 4.94 -17.18 18.58
CA LEU A 518 3.77 -17.81 19.19
C LEU A 518 3.43 -19.21 18.63
N VAL A 519 4.33 -19.79 17.84
CA VAL A 519 4.17 -21.15 17.29
C VAL A 519 4.58 -22.17 18.34
N ASP A 520 3.62 -22.99 18.76
CA ASP A 520 3.81 -24.14 19.63
C ASP A 520 3.88 -25.46 18.81
N ALA A 521 4.17 -26.58 19.46
CA ALA A 521 4.30 -27.86 18.77
C ALA A 521 3.04 -28.28 17.99
N PRO A 522 1.80 -28.16 18.53
CA PRO A 522 0.59 -28.45 17.78
C PRO A 522 0.39 -27.57 16.52
N LYS A 523 0.68 -26.27 16.60
CA LYS A 523 0.64 -25.37 15.43
C LYS A 523 1.70 -25.73 14.40
N ALA A 524 2.91 -26.09 14.83
CA ALA A 524 3.97 -26.52 13.93
C ALA A 524 3.60 -27.81 13.19
N ILE A 525 3.06 -28.81 13.89
CA ILE A 525 2.62 -30.08 13.29
C ILE A 525 1.50 -29.84 12.28
N SER A 526 0.47 -29.08 12.65
CA SER A 526 -0.64 -28.76 11.74
C SER A 526 -0.17 -27.99 10.49
N ALA A 527 0.78 -27.06 10.63
CA ALA A 527 1.38 -26.36 9.50
C ALA A 527 2.13 -27.31 8.55
N VAL A 528 2.91 -28.26 9.06
CA VAL A 528 3.63 -29.27 8.25
C VAL A 528 2.65 -30.19 7.53
N VAL A 529 1.60 -30.64 8.21
CA VAL A 529 0.56 -31.48 7.61
C VAL A 529 -0.14 -30.71 6.48
N ALA A 530 -0.55 -29.47 6.72
CA ALA A 530 -1.16 -28.62 5.70
C ALA A 530 -0.22 -28.37 4.50
N ALA A 531 1.07 -28.10 4.77
CA ALA A 531 2.07 -27.90 3.73
C ALA A 531 2.28 -29.16 2.87
N SER A 532 2.35 -30.32 3.52
CA SER A 532 2.52 -31.61 2.85
C SER A 532 1.31 -31.95 1.98
N VAL A 533 0.09 -31.82 2.52
CA VAL A 533 -1.16 -32.01 1.76
C VAL A 533 -1.24 -31.03 0.59
N GLY A 534 -0.97 -29.75 0.83
CA GLY A 534 -0.99 -28.71 -0.20
C GLY A 534 0.00 -28.99 -1.32
N LEU A 535 1.23 -29.40 -1.00
CA LEU A 535 2.22 -29.81 -2.01
C LEU A 535 1.78 -31.03 -2.80
N THR A 536 1.29 -32.08 -2.13
CA THR A 536 0.80 -33.29 -2.82
C THR A 536 -0.31 -32.94 -3.80
N LEU A 537 -1.30 -32.14 -3.38
CA LEU A 537 -2.37 -31.67 -4.26
C LEU A 537 -1.84 -30.82 -5.42
N SER A 538 -0.86 -29.96 -5.17
CA SER A 538 -0.19 -29.14 -6.20
C SER A 538 0.50 -30.02 -7.26
N PHE A 539 1.19 -31.09 -6.82
CA PHE A 539 1.82 -32.05 -7.72
C PHE A 539 0.80 -32.87 -8.51
N MET A 540 -0.31 -33.28 -7.90
CA MET A 540 -1.40 -33.96 -8.60
C MET A 540 -2.05 -33.06 -9.66
N ALA A 541 -2.16 -31.76 -9.37
CA ALA A 541 -2.70 -30.76 -10.29
C ALA A 541 -1.68 -30.28 -11.35
N ARG A 542 -0.43 -30.77 -11.34
CA ARG A 542 0.65 -30.28 -12.22
C ARG A 542 0.26 -30.22 -13.69
N ARG A 543 -0.38 -31.27 -14.21
CA ARG A 543 -0.78 -31.35 -15.63
C ARG A 543 -1.74 -30.23 -16.00
N TRP A 544 -2.72 -29.93 -15.14
CA TRP A 544 -3.67 -28.84 -15.35
C TRP A 544 -2.99 -27.48 -15.24
N LEU A 545 -2.09 -27.30 -14.27
CA LEU A 545 -1.31 -26.09 -14.08
C LEU A 545 -0.30 -25.81 -15.20
N ASP A 546 0.18 -26.85 -15.89
CA ASP A 546 1.02 -26.74 -17.09
C ASP A 546 0.19 -26.35 -18.34
N LEU A 547 -1.07 -26.78 -18.43
CA LEU A 547 -1.93 -26.58 -19.60
C LEU A 547 -2.72 -25.25 -19.59
N LEU A 548 -3.23 -24.83 -18.42
CA LEU A 548 -4.04 -23.61 -18.25
C LEU A 548 -3.43 -22.31 -18.83
N PRO A 549 -2.11 -22.05 -18.71
CA PRO A 549 -1.50 -20.82 -19.25
C PRO A 549 -1.42 -20.80 -20.78
N LEU A 550 -1.59 -21.93 -21.46
CA LEU A 550 -1.47 -22.06 -22.92
C LEU A 550 -2.74 -21.61 -23.67
N GLY A 551 -3.78 -21.21 -22.94
CA GLY A 551 -5.04 -20.69 -23.48
C GLY A 551 -6.09 -21.77 -23.76
N PRO A 552 -7.35 -21.36 -24.02
CA PRO A 552 -8.49 -22.28 -24.16
C PRO A 552 -8.34 -23.29 -25.32
N GLN A 553 -7.49 -23.01 -26.31
CA GLN A 553 -7.22 -23.92 -27.44
C GLN A 553 -6.29 -25.08 -27.08
N ALA A 554 -5.51 -24.98 -26.00
CA ALA A 554 -4.63 -26.05 -25.51
C ALA A 554 -5.23 -26.84 -24.33
N ALA A 555 -6.37 -26.37 -23.80
CA ALA A 555 -7.06 -26.94 -22.64
C ALA A 555 -8.30 -27.80 -22.99
N LEU A 556 -8.64 -27.89 -24.28
CA LEU A 556 -9.55 -28.88 -24.88
C LEU A 556 -8.73 -30.10 -25.31
#